data_AF-A0A820LY95-F1
#
_entry.id   AF-A0A820LY95-F1
#
_cell.length_a   1.000
_cell.length_b   1.000
_cell.length_c   1.000
_cell.angle_alpha   90.00
_cell.angle_beta   90.00
_cell.angle_gamma   90.00
#
_symmetry.space_group_name_H-M   'P 1'
#
loop_
_entity.id
_entity.type
_entity.pdbx_description
1 polymer ?
#
loop_
_entity_poly.entity_id
_entity_poly.type
_entity_poly.pdbx_seq_one_letter_code
_entity_poly.pdbx_strand_id
1 'polypeptide(L)'
;MAYQNRPPEQAPLEFPYIGDVSQYERIDKIGQGTFGEVFKARCKKTNDFVAMKLILMDQEKEGFPITALREIKILQELRHDNIVRLIEVCRSA
;
A
#
# COMPACT_ATOMS: atom_id res chain seq x y z
N MET A 1 38.89 22.64 -21.44
CA MET A 1 37.51 22.37 -21.87
C MET A 1 37.08 21.05 -21.25
N ALA A 2 36.38 21.09 -20.11
CA ALA A 2 35.91 19.88 -19.43
C ALA A 2 34.41 19.74 -19.70
N TYR A 3 34.03 18.68 -20.43
CA TYR A 3 32.65 18.34 -20.69
C TYR A 3 31.97 17.95 -19.37
N GLN A 4 31.13 18.84 -18.85
CA GLN A 4 30.18 18.54 -17.79
C GLN A 4 29.07 17.63 -18.35
N ASN A 5 29.36 16.34 -18.50
CA ASN A 5 28.31 15.33 -18.68
C ASN A 5 27.85 14.88 -17.29
N ARG A 6 27.07 15.73 -16.61
CA ARG A 6 26.26 15.28 -15.47
C ARG A 6 25.12 14.45 -16.06
N PRO A 7 24.88 13.19 -15.63
CA PRO A 7 23.73 12.44 -16.10
C PRO A 7 22.45 13.26 -15.85
N PRO A 8 21.44 13.20 -16.74
CA PRO A 8 20.19 13.88 -16.51
C PRO A 8 19.64 13.41 -15.16
N GLU A 9 19.32 14.39 -14.30
CA GLU A 9 18.64 14.19 -13.04
C GLU A 9 17.38 13.38 -13.35
N GLN A 10 17.34 12.13 -12.90
CA GLN A 10 16.27 11.20 -13.25
C GLN A 10 14.95 11.82 -12.82
N ALA A 11 14.03 12.03 -13.77
CA ALA A 11 12.72 12.58 -13.47
C ALA A 11 12.06 11.74 -12.37
N PRO A 12 11.40 12.39 -11.38
CA PRO A 12 10.78 11.67 -10.28
C PRO A 12 9.81 10.63 -10.82
N LEU A 13 9.89 9.41 -10.27
CA LEU A 13 8.98 8.33 -10.65
C LEU A 13 7.56 8.69 -10.22
N GLU A 14 6.69 8.91 -11.21
CA GLU A 14 5.27 9.17 -10.97
C GLU A 14 4.47 7.86 -10.91
N PHE A 15 3.60 7.75 -9.90
CA PHE A 15 2.74 6.58 -9.68
C PHE A 15 1.25 7.00 -9.71
N PRO A 16 0.66 7.26 -10.89
CA PRO A 16 -0.66 7.88 -11.00
C PRO A 16 -1.82 7.00 -10.49
N TYR A 17 -1.60 5.68 -10.37
CA TYR A 17 -2.63 4.71 -9.99
C TYR A 17 -2.48 4.18 -8.55
N ILE A 18 -1.46 4.62 -7.81
CA ILE A 18 -1.19 4.14 -6.45
C ILE A 18 -1.14 5.34 -5.51
N GLY A 19 -2.15 5.43 -4.65
CA GLY A 19 -2.25 6.47 -3.64
C GLY A 19 -1.14 6.38 -2.59
N ASP A 20 -0.91 7.49 -1.90
CA ASP A 20 0.01 7.55 -0.77
C ASP A 20 -0.74 7.30 0.55
N VAL A 21 -0.16 6.48 1.43
CA VAL A 21 -0.74 6.14 2.73
C VAL A 21 -1.00 7.38 3.61
N SER A 22 -0.30 8.49 3.38
CA SER A 22 -0.51 9.78 4.06
C SER A 22 -1.91 10.37 3.87
N GLN A 23 -2.69 9.90 2.90
CA GLN A 23 -4.11 10.24 2.75
C GLN A 23 -4.97 9.69 3.90
N TYR A 24 -4.42 8.80 4.71
CA TYR A 24 -5.06 8.15 5.83
C TYR A 24 -4.40 8.54 7.15
N GLU A 25 -5.21 8.76 8.18
CA GLU A 25 -4.78 8.89 9.56
C GLU A 25 -4.84 7.52 10.23
N ARG A 26 -3.70 6.95 10.63
CA ARG A 26 -3.65 5.70 11.40
C ARG A 26 -4.08 5.98 12.84
N ILE A 27 -5.08 5.25 13.34
CA ILE A 27 -5.68 5.47 14.66
C ILE A 27 -5.16 4.43 15.65
N ASP A 28 -5.54 3.17 15.44
CA ASP A 28 -5.22 2.08 16.37
C ASP A 28 -4.80 0.83 15.62
N LYS A 29 -3.92 0.03 16.23
CA LYS A 29 -3.65 -1.34 15.77
C LYS A 29 -4.79 -2.24 16.22
N ILE A 30 -5.43 -2.90 15.26
CA ILE A 30 -6.59 -3.78 15.50
C ILE A 30 -6.28 -5.26 15.29
N GLY A 31 -5.11 -5.59 14.74
CA GLY A 31 -4.71 -6.98 14.58
C GLY A 31 -3.25 -7.14 14.13
N GLN A 32 -2.74 -8.36 14.31
CA GLN A 32 -1.44 -8.79 13.79
C GLN A 32 -1.53 -10.25 13.37
N GLY A 33 -1.00 -10.55 12.20
CA GLY A 33 -0.80 -11.91 11.72
C GLY A 33 0.64 -12.11 11.27
N THR A 34 0.92 -13.28 10.69
CA THR A 34 2.25 -13.63 10.18
C THR A 34 2.74 -12.66 9.11
N PHE A 35 1.85 -12.24 8.21
CA PHE A 35 2.21 -11.47 7.00
C PHE A 35 1.92 -9.96 7.09
N GLY A 36 1.46 -9.48 8.25
CA GLY A 36 1.05 -8.08 8.32
C GLY A 36 0.44 -7.65 9.63
N GLU A 37 0.37 -6.34 9.78
CA GLU A 37 -0.35 -5.67 10.85
C GLU A 37 -1.58 -4.98 10.29
N VAL A 38 -2.69 -5.00 11.04
CA VAL A 38 -3.94 -4.36 10.63
C VAL A 38 -4.22 -3.19 11.56
N PHE A 39 -4.52 -2.03 10.97
CA PHE A 39 -4.83 -0.81 11.69
C PHE A 39 -6.21 -0.31 11.31
N LYS A 40 -6.93 0.23 12.28
CA LYS A 40 -8.03 1.15 12.01
C LYS A 40 -7.41 2.46 11.56
N ALA A 41 -7.87 2.98 10.43
CA ALA A 41 -7.45 4.28 9.92
C ALA A 41 -8.66 5.10 9.47
N ARG A 42 -8.49 6.41 9.32
CA ARG A 42 -9.52 7.33 8.82
C ARG A 42 -9.04 7.99 7.53
N CYS A 43 -9.86 7.92 6.48
CA CYS A 43 -9.60 8.65 5.24
C CYS A 43 -9.73 10.16 5.52
N LYS A 44 -8.68 10.94 5.26
CA LYS A 44 -8.68 12.39 5.52
C LYS A 44 -9.66 13.17 4.62
N LYS A 45 -9.97 12.63 3.44
CA LYS A 45 -10.88 13.26 2.47
C LYS A 45 -12.34 13.00 2.80
N THR A 46 -12.71 11.77 3.13
CA THR A 46 -14.11 11.37 3.33
C THR A 46 -14.51 11.24 4.79
N ASN A 47 -13.54 11.22 5.72
CA ASN A 47 -13.71 10.88 7.13
C ASN A 47 -14.17 9.44 7.40
N ASP A 48 -14.25 8.58 6.38
CA ASP A 48 -14.62 7.18 6.57
C ASP A 48 -13.52 6.40 7.30
N PHE A 49 -13.95 5.43 8.12
CA PHE A 49 -13.04 4.47 8.72
C PHE A 49 -12.73 3.33 7.74
N VAL A 50 -11.47 2.93 7.70
CA VAL A 50 -10.97 1.81 6.90
C VAL A 50 -10.10 0.89 7.74
N ALA A 51 -9.98 -0.37 7.31
CA ALA A 51 -8.96 -1.29 7.81
C ALA A 51 -7.75 -1.24 6.87
N MET A 52 -6.58 -0.91 7.41
CA MET A 52 -5.32 -0.81 6.69
C MET A 52 -4.43 -1.99 7.06
N LYS A 53 -4.24 -2.94 6.14
CA LYS A 53 -3.28 -4.04 6.29
C LYS A 53 -1.91 -3.60 5.78
N LEU A 54 -0.97 -3.39 6.69
CA LEU A 54 0.44 -3.16 6.37
C LEU A 54 1.11 -4.51 6.11
N ILE A 55 1.64 -4.67 4.90
CA ILE A 55 2.43 -5.85 4.52
C ILE A 55 3.84 -5.69 5.10
N LEU A 56 4.28 -6.67 5.89
CA LEU A 56 5.62 -6.67 6.47
C LEU A 56 6.60 -7.35 5.50
N MET A 57 7.66 -6.64 5.14
CA MET A 57 8.67 -7.13 4.19
C MET A 57 9.86 -7.83 4.88
N ASP A 58 10.01 -7.66 6.20
CA ASP A 58 11.19 -8.09 6.95
C ASP A 58 11.42 -9.61 6.96
N GLN A 59 10.38 -10.40 6.67
CA GLN A 59 10.46 -11.86 6.62
C GLN A 59 10.70 -12.41 5.21
N GLU A 60 10.72 -11.55 4.18
CA GLU A 60 10.73 -11.98 2.78
C GLU A 60 12.09 -11.76 2.12
N LYS A 61 12.70 -12.85 1.64
CA LYS A 61 14.01 -12.82 0.95
C LYS A 61 13.89 -12.62 -0.56
N GLU A 62 12.70 -12.82 -1.12
CA GLU A 62 12.44 -12.85 -2.57
C GLU A 62 11.69 -11.61 -3.07
N GLY A 63 11.72 -10.51 -2.30
CA GLY A 63 11.01 -9.28 -2.63
C GLY A 63 9.60 -9.27 -2.09
N PHE A 64 8.63 -8.83 -2.90
CA PHE A 64 7.25 -8.68 -2.44
C PHE A 64 6.56 -10.04 -2.24
N PRO A 65 5.94 -10.31 -1.08
CA PRO A 65 5.39 -11.63 -0.77
C PRO A 65 4.34 -12.08 -1.80
N ILE A 66 4.54 -13.26 -2.39
CA ILE A 66 3.60 -13.82 -3.37
C ILE A 66 2.22 -14.10 -2.78
N THR A 67 2.16 -14.35 -1.47
CA THR A 67 0.90 -14.49 -0.72
C THR A 67 0.11 -13.18 -0.75
N ALA A 68 0.76 -12.03 -0.56
CA ALA A 68 0.11 -10.72 -0.65
C ALA A 68 -0.38 -10.42 -2.08
N LEU A 69 0.37 -10.81 -3.12
CA LEU A 69 -0.10 -10.69 -4.52
C LEU A 69 -1.38 -11.50 -4.76
N ARG A 70 -1.44 -12.74 -4.26
CA ARG A 70 -2.64 -13.58 -4.37
C ARG A 70 -3.83 -12.95 -3.67
N GLU A 71 -3.64 -12.44 -2.45
CA GLU A 71 -4.70 -11.74 -1.71
C GLU A 71 -5.24 -10.53 -2.47
N ILE A 72 -4.34 -9.66 -2.98
CA ILE A 72 -4.72 -8.48 -3.77
C ILE A 72 -5.52 -8.91 -5.00
N LYS A 73 -5.03 -9.88 -5.77
CA LYS A 73 -5.67 -10.34 -7.00
C LYS A 73 -7.07 -10.89 -6.75
N ILE A 74 -7.24 -11.70 -5.70
CA ILE A 74 -8.54 -12.26 -5.32
C ILE A 74 -9.50 -11.13 -4.90
N LEU A 75 -9.07 -10.23 -4.01
CA LEU A 75 -9.95 -9.16 -3.52
C LEU A 75 -10.30 -8.10 -4.58
N GLN A 76 -9.49 -7.95 -5.63
CA GLN A 76 -9.83 -7.10 -6.78
C GLN A 76 -11.00 -7.66 -7.61
N GLU A 77 -11.14 -8.99 -7.64
CA GLU A 77 -12.18 -9.69 -8.42
C GLU A 77 -13.47 -9.90 -7.63
N LEU A 78 -13.40 -9.97 -6.30
CA LEU A 78 -14.56 -10.20 -5.44
C LEU A 78 -15.30 -8.90 -5.11
N ARG A 79 -16.58 -8.81 -5.52
CA ARG A 79 -17.49 -7.71 -5.20
C ARG A 79 -18.84 -8.25 -4.75
N HIS A 80 -19.04 -8.31 -3.44
CA HIS A 80 -20.26 -8.84 -2.83
C HIS A 80 -20.45 -8.25 -1.42
N ASP A 81 -21.70 -8.07 -0.99
CA ASP A 81 -22.02 -7.43 0.30
C ASP A 81 -21.50 -8.19 1.53
N ASN A 82 -21.32 -9.51 1.40
CA ASN A 82 -20.79 -10.37 2.47
C ASN A 82 -19.30 -10.71 2.31
N ILE A 83 -18.59 -10.05 1.40
CA ILE A 83 -17.15 -10.23 1.22
C ILE A 83 -16.47 -8.89 1.48
N VAL A 84 -15.35 -8.91 2.19
CA VAL A 84 -14.58 -7.69 2.43
C VAL A 84 -14.12 -7.08 1.12
N ARG A 85 -14.30 -5.77 0.97
CA ARG A 85 -13.92 -5.04 -0.22
C ARG A 85 -12.52 -4.46 -0.08
N LEU A 86 -11.66 -4.70 -1.05
CA LEU A 86 -10.43 -3.93 -1.23
C LEU A 86 -10.78 -2.55 -1.80
N ILE A 87 -10.49 -1.50 -1.04
CA ILE A 87 -10.76 -0.11 -1.45
C ILE A 87 -9.69 0.35 -2.44
N GLU A 88 -8.43 0.26 -2.03
CA GLU A 88 -7.26 0.58 -2.86
C GLU A 88 -6.02 -0.10 -2.27
N VAL A 89 -4.92 -0.08 -3.04
CA VAL A 89 -3.57 -0.40 -2.55
C VAL A 89 -2.79 0.90 -2.52
N CYS A 90 -2.26 1.25 -1.35
CA CYS A 90 -1.43 2.45 -1.18
C CYS A 90 0.04 2.07 -1.03
N ARG A 91 0.92 3.00 -1.37
CA ARG A 91 2.34 2.94 -1.02
C ARG A 91 2.63 3.83 0.18
N SER A 92 3.64 3.44 0.95
CA SER A 92 4.36 4.40 1.79
C SER A 92 5.52 4.93 0.96
N ALA A 93 5.64 6.25 0.85
CA ALA A 93 6.88 6.88 0.38
C ALA A 93 8.02 6.65 1.40
#